data_AF-A0A0L7T0T2-F1
#
_entry.id   AF-A0A0L7T0T2-F1
#
_cell.length_a   1.000
_cell.length_b   1.000
_cell.length_c   1.000
_cell.angle_alpha   90.00
_cell.angle_beta   90.00
_cell.angle_gamma   90.00
#
_symmetry.space_group_name_H-M   'P 1'
#
loop_
_entity.id
_entity.type
_entity.pdbx_description
1 polymer ?
#
loop_
_entity_poly.entity_id
_entity_poly.type
_entity_poly.pdbx_seq_one_letter_code
_entity_poly.pdbx_strand_id
1 'polypeptide(L)'
;MKLTAKAAKEVCAEATTRNVFIGRIEAGHWLNSGFRPDGNATWDAKSELESAGRFQQNNQLAIKNIADDKREGYNTFIITTVR
;
A
#
# COMPACT_ATOMS: atom_id res chain seq x y z
N MET A 1 -4.90 9.45 -2.95
CA MET A 1 -5.94 8.96 -3.89
C MET A 1 -6.61 7.73 -3.28
N LYS A 2 -7.89 7.44 -3.54
CA LYS A 2 -8.55 6.20 -3.09
C LYS A 2 -8.49 5.17 -4.21
N LEU A 3 -7.89 4.02 -3.93
CA LEU A 3 -7.53 3.01 -4.92
C LEU A 3 -8.26 1.71 -4.65
N THR A 4 -8.73 1.05 -5.71
CA THR A 4 -9.12 -0.37 -5.59
C THR A 4 -7.88 -1.21 -5.31
N ALA A 5 -8.05 -2.43 -4.77
CA ALA A 5 -6.93 -3.36 -4.57
C ALA A 5 -6.10 -3.62 -5.85
N LYS A 6 -6.74 -3.60 -7.03
CA LYS A 6 -6.04 -3.74 -8.31
C LYS A 6 -5.14 -2.53 -8.58
N ALA A 7 -5.73 -1.33 -8.53
CA ALA A 7 -5.00 -0.08 -8.79
C ALA A 7 -3.89 0.16 -7.75
N ALA A 8 -4.12 -0.20 -6.48
CA ALA A 8 -3.11 -0.11 -5.44
C ALA A 8 -1.88 -0.97 -5.75
N LYS A 9 -2.07 -2.21 -6.19
CA LYS A 9 -0.95 -3.09 -6.61
C LYS A 9 -0.25 -2.58 -7.87
N GLU A 10 -0.98 -2.00 -8.83
CA GLU A 10 -0.41 -1.37 -10.01
C GLU A 10 0.48 -0.17 -9.64
N VAL A 11 0.05 0.65 -8.68
CA VAL A 11 0.87 1.74 -8.13
C VAL A 11 2.16 1.20 -7.48
N CYS A 12 2.09 0.12 -6.70
CA CYS A 12 3.30 -0.49 -6.12
C CYS A 12 4.25 -1.07 -7.18
N ALA A 13 3.71 -1.67 -8.24
CA ALA A 13 4.50 -2.17 -9.35
C ALA A 13 5.20 -1.02 -10.10
N GLU A 14 4.47 0.05 -10.39
CA GLU A 14 5.04 1.24 -11.04
C GLU A 14 6.07 1.95 -10.15
N ALA A 15 5.82 2.03 -8.84
CA ALA A 15 6.77 2.56 -7.87
C ALA A 15 8.09 1.76 -7.90
N THR A 16 8.00 0.43 -8.04
CA THR A 16 9.19 -0.43 -8.18
C THR A 16 9.97 -0.11 -9.44
N THR A 17 9.30 0.02 -10.60
CA THR A 17 9.93 0.41 -11.87
C THR A 17 10.64 1.77 -11.78
N ARG A 18 10.13 2.68 -10.96
CA ARG A 18 10.64 4.04 -10.79
C ARG A 18 11.61 4.21 -9.62
N ASN A 19 11.97 3.14 -8.91
CA ASN A 19 12.75 3.20 -7.66
C ASN A 19 12.14 4.14 -6.60
N VAL A 20 10.81 4.14 -6.47
CA VAL A 20 10.07 4.89 -5.46
C VAL A 20 9.70 3.95 -4.30
N PHE A 21 10.00 4.38 -3.07
CA PHE A 21 9.71 3.60 -1.87
C PHE A 21 8.25 3.79 -1.44
N ILE A 22 7.52 2.69 -1.24
CA ILE A 22 6.21 2.74 -0.58
C ILE A 22 6.42 2.86 0.92
N GLY A 23 5.98 3.96 1.53
CA GLY A 23 6.15 4.22 2.96
C GLY A 23 5.00 3.74 3.82
N ARG A 24 3.76 3.95 3.36
CA ARG A 24 2.55 3.58 4.11
C ARG A 24 1.44 3.15 3.18
N ILE A 25 0.63 2.20 3.66
CA ILE A 25 -0.64 1.80 3.06
C ILE A 25 -1.71 1.86 4.14
N GLU A 26 -2.77 2.59 3.88
CA GLU A 26 -3.96 2.62 4.72
C GLU A 26 -5.07 1.88 3.99
N ALA A 27 -5.56 0.78 4.58
CA ALA A 27 -6.71 0.06 4.07
C ALA A 27 -8.00 0.51 4.74
N GLY A 28 -9.12 0.24 4.08
CA GLY A 28 -10.44 0.56 4.59
C GLY A 28 -11.55 0.14 3.65
N HIS A 29 -12.73 0.66 3.93
CA HIS A 29 -13.94 0.38 3.15
C HIS A 29 -14.45 1.64 2.47
N TRP A 30 -14.82 1.51 1.20
CA TRP A 30 -15.64 2.47 0.50
C TRP A 30 -17.11 2.20 0.78
N LEU A 31 -17.81 3.19 1.33
CA LEU A 31 -19.22 3.15 1.69
C LEU A 31 -19.93 4.29 0.96
N ASN A 32 -20.84 4.00 0.02
CA ASN A 32 -21.76 4.98 -0.61
C ASN A 32 -21.20 6.41 -0.74
N SER A 33 -20.03 6.55 -1.40
CA SER A 33 -19.25 7.79 -1.65
C SER A 33 -18.20 8.25 -0.61
N GLY A 34 -18.00 7.52 0.48
CA GLY A 34 -17.02 7.83 1.54
C GLY A 34 -15.99 6.73 1.77
N PHE A 35 -14.74 7.12 2.00
CA PHE A 35 -13.69 6.23 2.48
C PHE A 35 -13.68 6.21 4.00
N ARG A 36 -13.84 5.02 4.59
CA ARG A 36 -13.67 4.79 6.02
C ARG A 36 -12.38 4.00 6.26
N PRO A 37 -11.28 4.63 6.72
CA PRO A 37 -10.05 3.92 7.06
C PRO A 37 -10.26 3.02 8.27
N ASP A 38 -9.50 1.93 8.34
CA ASP A 38 -9.31 1.14 9.55
C ASP A 38 -7.87 1.29 10.02
N GLY A 39 -7.68 1.89 11.20
CA GLY A 39 -6.35 2.12 11.76
C GLY A 39 -5.56 0.83 12.01
N ASN A 40 -6.25 -0.30 12.25
CA ASN A 40 -5.61 -1.60 12.44
C ASN A 40 -5.09 -2.20 11.14
N ALA A 41 -5.58 -1.74 9.99
CA ALA A 41 -5.14 -2.15 8.66
C ALA A 41 -4.20 -1.11 8.03
N THR A 42 -3.41 -0.44 8.88
CA THR A 42 -2.30 0.40 8.44
C THR A 42 -1.06 -0.47 8.34
N TRP A 43 -0.44 -0.45 7.17
CA TRP A 43 0.88 -1.01 6.94
C TRP A 43 1.87 0.13 6.83
N ASP A 44 2.90 0.10 7.68
CA ASP A 44 4.06 0.97 7.58
C ASP A 44 5.24 0.16 7.06
N ALA A 45 5.98 0.77 6.15
CA ALA A 45 7.21 0.20 5.65
C ALA A 45 8.27 0.11 6.75
N LYS A 46 9.17 -0.84 6.59
CA LYS A 46 10.27 -1.05 7.52
C LYS A 46 11.41 -0.09 7.19
N SER A 47 11.82 0.74 8.15
CA SER A 47 12.85 1.77 7.97
C SER A 47 14.23 1.19 7.61
N GLU A 48 14.51 -0.06 7.98
CA GLU A 48 15.74 -0.74 7.57
C GLU A 48 15.78 -1.03 6.07
N LEU A 49 14.64 -1.24 5.42
CA LEU A 49 14.57 -1.47 3.97
C LEU A 49 14.76 -0.18 3.18
N GLU A 50 14.26 0.93 3.73
CA GLU A 50 14.46 2.27 3.17
C GLU A 50 15.94 2.64 3.21
N SER A 51 16.55 2.54 4.39
CA SER A 51 17.98 2.86 4.59
C SER A 51 18.91 1.99 3.75
N ALA A 52 18.52 0.75 3.48
CA ALA A 52 19.29 -0.18 2.66
C ALA A 52 19.00 -0.07 1.14
N GLY A 53 18.15 0.86 0.70
CA GLY A 53 17.78 1.03 -0.70
C GLY A 53 17.06 -0.20 -1.30
N ARG A 54 16.40 -1.01 -0.46
CA ARG A 54 15.76 -2.26 -0.87
C ARG A 54 14.33 -2.03 -1.38
N PHE A 55 14.18 -1.12 -2.34
CA PHE A 55 12.88 -0.71 -2.90
C PHE A 55 12.06 -1.89 -3.42
N GLN A 56 12.68 -2.80 -4.16
CA GLN A 56 11.99 -3.96 -4.73
C GLN A 56 11.43 -4.89 -3.65
N GLN A 57 12.23 -5.19 -2.62
CA GLN A 57 11.80 -6.03 -1.50
C GLN A 57 10.65 -5.35 -0.74
N ASN A 58 10.78 -4.06 -0.44
CA ASN A 58 9.75 -3.29 0.25
C ASN A 58 8.43 -3.26 -0.53
N ASN A 59 8.49 -2.91 -1.81
CA ASN A 59 7.30 -2.76 -2.64
C ASN A 59 6.61 -4.11 -2.89
N GLN A 60 7.35 -5.22 -2.85
CA GLN A 60 6.76 -6.56 -2.90
C GLN A 60 6.04 -6.94 -1.59
N LEU A 61 6.54 -6.50 -0.43
CA LEU A 61 5.84 -6.63 0.85
C LEU A 61 4.56 -5.78 0.87
N ALA A 62 4.61 -4.56 0.33
CA ALA A 62 3.44 -3.70 0.14
C ALA A 62 2.35 -4.38 -0.72
N ILE A 63 2.73 -5.00 -1.85
CA ILE A 63 1.79 -5.76 -2.70
C ILE A 63 1.16 -6.93 -1.94
N LYS A 64 1.97 -7.65 -1.15
CA LYS A 64 1.49 -8.74 -0.31
C LYS A 64 0.48 -8.23 0.72
N ASN A 65 0.78 -7.12 1.40
CA ASN A 65 -0.13 -6.50 2.37
C ASN A 65 -1.50 -6.19 1.74
N ILE A 66 -1.52 -5.52 0.57
CA ILE A 66 -2.78 -5.23 -0.16
C ILE A 66 -3.55 -6.50 -0.50
N ALA A 67 -2.85 -7.58 -0.87
CA ALA A 67 -3.48 -8.86 -1.16
C ALA A 67 -4.08 -9.52 0.08
N ASP A 68 -3.39 -9.42 1.22
CA ASP A 68 -3.83 -9.96 2.51
C ASP A 68 -5.05 -9.16 3.01
N ASP A 69 -4.98 -7.83 3.03
CA ASP A 69 -6.09 -6.93 3.39
C ASP A 69 -7.33 -7.15 2.51
N LYS A 70 -7.14 -7.39 1.21
CA LYS A 70 -8.25 -7.74 0.31
C LYS A 70 -8.96 -9.02 0.75
N ARG A 71 -8.22 -10.03 1.24
CA ARG A 71 -8.81 -11.28 1.73
C ARG A 71 -9.58 -11.06 3.03
N GLU A 72 -9.13 -10.13 3.87
CA GLU A 72 -9.83 -9.71 5.09
C GLU A 72 -11.05 -8.80 4.82
N GLY A 73 -11.32 -8.45 3.55
CA GLY A 73 -12.53 -7.73 3.14
C GLY A 73 -12.35 -6.23 2.91
N TYR A 74 -11.14 -5.70 3.06
CA TYR A 74 -10.85 -4.31 2.69
C TYR A 74 -10.92 -4.14 1.17
N ASN A 75 -11.55 -3.05 0.72
CA ASN A 75 -11.80 -2.83 -0.71
C ASN A 75 -11.16 -1.55 -1.26
N THR A 76 -10.63 -0.69 -0.38
CA THR A 76 -10.09 0.61 -0.75
C THR A 76 -8.81 0.90 0.01
N PHE A 77 -7.85 1.48 -0.70
CA PHE A 77 -6.49 1.69 -0.21
C PHE A 77 -6.03 3.12 -0.50
N ILE A 78 -5.24 3.67 0.40
CA ILE A 78 -4.44 4.89 0.19
C ILE A 78 -2.97 4.49 0.29
N ILE A 79 -2.16 4.94 -0.65
CA ILE A 79 -0.72 4.69 -0.67
C ILE A 79 0.00 6.01 -0.48
N THR A 80 0.97 6.02 0.43
CA THR A 80 1.93 7.11 0.61
C THR A 80 3.31 6.63 0.21
N THR A 81 3.94 7.37 -0.69
CA THR A 81 5.32 7.15 -1.13
C THR A 81 6.26 8.09 -0.39
N VAL A 82 7.47 7.63 -0.12
CA VAL A 82 8.56 8.46 0.41
C VAL A 82 9.50 8.81 -0.73
N ARG A 83 10.07 10.01 -0.67
CA ARG A 83 11.02 10.57 -1.63
C ARG A 83 12.33 10.86 -0.94
#